data_AF-Q6AI07-F1
#
_entry.id   AF-Q6AI07-F1
#
_cell.length_a   1.000
_cell.length_b   1.000
_cell.length_c   1.000
_cell.angle_alpha   90.00
_cell.angle_beta   90.00
_cell.angle_gamma   90.00
#
_symmetry.space_group_name_H-M   'P 1'
#
loop_
_entity.id
_entity.type
_entity.pdbx_description
1 polymer ?
#
loop_
_entity_poly.entity_id
_entity_poly.type
_entity_poly.pdbx_seq_one_letter_code
_entity_poly.pdbx_strand_id
1 'polypeptide(L)'
;YSQLAHPIQQAKALGLQFHSRILDIDNVDLAMGKMMEQGPVLIITFQAQLVMVVRNPKGEVVEGDPDKVLRMLYVWALCRDQDELNPYAA
;
A
#
# COMPACT_ATOMS: atom_id res chain seq x y z
N TYR A 1 -1.41 -4.87 -10.23
CA TYR A 1 -2.71 -4.17 -10.08
C TYR A 1 -3.87 -5.12 -9.76
N SER A 2 -4.17 -6.11 -10.62
CA SER A 2 -5.31 -7.02 -10.47
C SER A 2 -5.43 -7.70 -9.09
N GLN A 3 -4.30 -8.14 -8.53
CA GLN A 3 -4.24 -8.79 -7.21
C GLN A 3 -4.71 -7.88 -6.06
N LEU A 4 -4.39 -6.58 -6.12
CA LEU A 4 -4.82 -5.61 -5.10
C LEU A 4 -6.25 -5.11 -5.34
N ALA A 5 -6.68 -5.06 -6.60
CA ALA A 5 -8.00 -4.55 -6.97
C ALA A 5 -9.14 -5.48 -6.53
N HIS A 6 -8.93 -6.80 -6.62
CA HIS A 6 -10.00 -7.78 -6.40
C HIS A 6 -10.63 -7.70 -4.98
N PRO A 7 -9.85 -7.71 -3.87
CA PRO A 7 -10.43 -7.57 -2.53
C PRO A 7 -11.15 -6.23 -2.32
N ILE A 8 -10.61 -5.14 -2.86
CA ILE A 8 -11.19 -3.80 -2.74
C ILE A 8 -12.52 -3.73 -3.49
N GLN A 9 -12.60 -4.30 -4.70
CA GLN A 9 -13.82 -4.32 -5.49
C GLN A 9 -14.91 -5.16 -4.81
N GLN A 10 -14.56 -6.31 -4.23
CA GLN A 10 -15.50 -7.13 -3.47
C GLN A 10 -16.04 -6.39 -2.24
N ALA A 11 -15.16 -5.77 -1.46
CA ALA A 11 -15.56 -4.97 -0.30
C ALA A 11 -16.48 -3.80 -0.68
N LYS A 12 -16.16 -3.10 -1.78
CA LYS A 12 -17.03 -2.04 -2.32
C LYS A 12 -18.39 -2.57 -2.76
N ALA A 13 -18.45 -3.73 -3.41
CA ALA A 13 -19.70 -4.36 -3.81
C ALA A 13 -20.59 -4.75 -2.61
N LEU A 14 -19.97 -5.07 -1.47
CA LEU A 14 -20.64 -5.31 -0.19
C LEU A 14 -21.03 -4.01 0.56
N GLY A 15 -20.74 -2.84 -0.01
CA GLY A 15 -21.02 -1.54 0.61
C GLY A 15 -20.09 -1.19 1.78
N LEU A 16 -18.96 -1.88 1.91
CA LEU A 16 -18.00 -1.61 2.97
C LEU A 16 -17.27 -0.28 2.73
N GLN A 17 -16.99 0.43 3.82
CA GLN A 17 -16.34 1.73 3.83
C GLN A 17 -14.98 1.65 4.51
N PHE A 18 -13.92 1.95 3.75
CA PHE A 18 -12.54 1.99 4.24
C PHE A 18 -12.29 3.32 4.96
N HIS A 19 -12.00 3.25 6.26
CA HIS A 19 -11.71 4.39 7.13
C HIS A 19 -10.28 4.40 7.66
N SER A 20 -9.43 3.50 7.15
CA SER A 20 -8.03 3.39 7.53
C SER A 20 -7.26 4.69 7.28
N ARG A 21 -6.27 4.98 8.13
CA ARG A 21 -5.43 6.18 8.06
C ARG A 21 -3.97 5.81 8.30
N ILE A 22 -3.08 6.47 7.56
CA ILE A 22 -1.65 6.47 7.83
C ILE A 22 -1.38 7.59 8.83
N LEU A 23 -0.68 7.28 9.92
CA LEU A 23 -0.30 8.24 10.95
C LEU A 23 1.10 8.79 10.69
N ASP A 24 2.04 7.92 10.34
CA ASP A 24 3.44 8.26 10.11
C ASP A 24 4.11 7.29 9.12
N ILE A 25 5.15 7.77 8.45
CA ILE A 25 6.02 6.98 7.58
C ILE A 25 7.47 7.40 7.89
N ASP A 26 8.27 6.44 8.33
CA ASP A 26 9.66 6.64 8.72
C ASP A 26 10.59 5.57 8.14
N ASN A 27 11.90 5.77 8.32
CA ASN A 27 12.94 4.80 7.95
C ASN A 27 12.88 4.31 6.50
N VAL A 28 12.66 5.22 5.54
CA VAL A 28 12.72 4.89 4.11
C VAL A 28 14.17 4.63 3.71
N ASP A 29 14.44 3.45 3.16
CA ASP A 29 15.77 3.03 2.72
C ASP A 29 15.73 2.25 1.40
N LEU A 30 16.83 2.30 0.64
CA LEU A 30 17.03 1.50 -0.56
C LEU A 30 17.71 0.19 -0.17
N ALA A 31 16.93 -0.89 -0.09
CA ALA A 31 17.45 -2.19 0.30
C ALA A 31 18.32 -2.84 -0.79
N MET A 32 17.88 -2.79 -2.06
CA MET A 32 18.67 -3.31 -3.18
C MET A 32 18.17 -2.82 -4.55
N GLY A 33 19.03 -2.90 -5.56
CA GLY A 33 18.65 -2.78 -6.97
C GLY A 33 18.93 -4.09 -7.70
N LYS A 34 18.03 -4.52 -8.60
CA LYS A 34 18.19 -5.73 -9.40
C LYS A 34 17.62 -5.56 -10.81
N MET A 35 18.32 -6.11 -11.80
CA MET A 35 17.78 -6.25 -13.16
C MET A 35 16.80 -7.43 -13.21
N MET A 36 15.59 -7.18 -13.71
CA MET A 36 14.59 -8.19 -14.01
C MET A 36 14.23 -8.14 -15.50
N GLU A 37 13.46 -9.11 -15.99
CA GLU A 37 13.04 -9.17 -17.40
C GLU A 37 12.29 -7.91 -17.85
N GLN A 38 11.55 -7.28 -16.93
CA GLN A 38 10.76 -6.08 -17.18
C GLN A 38 11.58 -4.77 -17.06
N GLY A 39 12.87 -4.86 -16.68
CA GLY A 39 13.76 -3.70 -16.51
C GLY A 39 14.40 -3.59 -15.12
N PRO A 40 15.02 -2.44 -14.80
CA PRO A 40 15.62 -2.21 -13.50
C PRO A 40 14.55 -2.07 -12.42
N VAL A 41 14.72 -2.81 -11.32
CA VAL A 41 13.84 -2.80 -10.15
C VAL A 41 14.61 -2.31 -8.93
N LEU A 42 14.03 -1.36 -8.22
CA LEU A 42 14.52 -0.91 -6.91
C LEU A 42 13.62 -1.48 -5.82
N ILE A 43 14.23 -2.13 -4.84
CA ILE A 43 13.54 -2.60 -3.64
C ILE A 43 13.78 -1.57 -2.54
N ILE A 44 12.71 -0.93 -2.09
CA ILE A 44 12.75 -0.02 -0.96
C ILE A 44 12.10 -0.66 0.26
N THR A 45 12.57 -0.27 1.44
CA THR A 45 11.90 -0.59 2.70
C THR A 45 11.51 0.69 3.41
N PHE A 46 10.43 0.64 4.16
CA PHE A 46 10.02 1.74 5.02
C PHE A 46 9.15 1.21 6.14
N GLN A 47 9.09 1.95 7.24
CA GLN A 47 8.17 1.69 8.32
C GLN A 47 6.99 2.66 8.21
N ALA A 48 5.79 2.17 8.55
CA ALA A 48 4.61 3.00 8.60
C ALA A 48 3.76 2.65 9.81
N GLN A 49 3.17 3.68 10.40
CA GLN A 49 2.17 3.55 11.45
C GLN A 49 0.79 3.79 10.85
N LEU A 50 -0.14 2.86 11.06
CA LEU A 50 -1.48 2.94 10.50
C LEU A 50 -2.54 2.59 11.54
N VAL A 51 -3.71 3.18 11.39
CA VAL A 51 -4.95 2.72 12.00
C VAL A 51 -5.77 2.09 10.89
N MET A 52 -6.07 0.79 11.00
CA MET A 52 -6.80 0.04 9.99
C MET A 52 -8.24 -0.17 10.43
N VAL A 53 -9.22 0.32 9.66
CA VAL A 53 -10.65 0.22 9.98
C VAL A 53 -11.46 0.09 8.70
N VAL A 54 -12.32 -0.93 8.64
CA VAL A 54 -13.38 -1.07 7.65
C VAL A 54 -14.72 -1.12 8.37
N ARG A 55 -15.69 -0.36 7.86
CA ARG A 55 -17.05 -0.27 8.42
C ARG A 55 -18.09 -0.77 7.43
N ASN A 56 -19.18 -1.32 7.93
CA ASN A 56 -20.35 -1.61 7.11
C ASN A 56 -21.19 -0.33 6.88
N PRO A 57 -22.25 -0.38 6.04
CA PRO A 57 -23.13 0.77 5.82
C PRO A 57 -23.85 1.29 7.08
N LYS A 58 -23.95 0.50 8.16
CA LYS A 58 -24.52 0.92 9.44
C LYS A 58 -23.50 1.65 10.33
N GLY A 59 -22.25 1.74 9.90
CA GLY A 59 -21.15 2.37 10.65
C GLY A 59 -20.46 1.46 11.64
N GLU A 60 -20.82 0.18 11.74
CA GLU A 60 -20.20 -0.79 12.63
C GLU A 60 -18.84 -1.23 12.07
N VAL A 61 -17.84 -1.40 12.94
CA VAL A 61 -16.52 -1.91 12.55
C VAL A 61 -16.65 -3.39 12.24
N VAL A 62 -16.29 -3.79 11.02
CA VAL A 62 -16.28 -5.18 10.57
C VAL A 62 -14.88 -5.75 10.41
N GLU A 63 -13.88 -4.88 10.27
CA GLU A 63 -12.48 -5.27 10.18
C GLU A 63 -11.59 -4.18 10.79
N GLY A 64 -10.54 -4.61 11.50
CA GLY A 64 -9.59 -3.73 12.15
C GLY A 64 -10.06 -3.20 13.50
N ASP A 65 -9.38 -2.16 13.99
CA ASP A 65 -9.59 -1.58 15.32
C ASP A 65 -9.27 -0.07 15.26
N PRO A 66 -10.25 0.81 15.53
CA PRO A 66 -10.06 2.27 15.44
C PRO A 66 -9.12 2.84 16.50
N ASP A 67 -8.89 2.14 17.61
CA ASP A 67 -8.09 2.62 18.73
C ASP A 67 -6.68 2.01 18.74
N LYS A 68 -6.41 1.06 17.83
CA LYS A 68 -5.13 0.36 17.73
C LYS A 68 -4.26 0.92 16.62
N VAL A 69 -3.07 1.36 16.99
CA VAL A 69 -2.00 1.70 16.05
C VAL A 69 -1.20 0.45 15.68
N LEU A 70 -1.09 0.19 14.39
CA LEU A 70 -0.26 -0.87 13.81
C LEU A 70 1.03 -0.28 13.27
N ARG A 71 2.18 -0.86 13.65
CA ARG A 71 3.47 -0.55 13.04
C ARG A 71 3.83 -1.64 12.05
N MET A 72 3.97 -1.29 10.77
CA MET A 72 4.28 -2.22 9.69
C MET A 72 5.62 -1.88 9.06
N LEU A 73 6.40 -2.92 8.76
CA LEU A 73 7.58 -2.83 7.90
C LEU A 73 7.17 -3.24 6.48
N TYR A 74 7.23 -2.31 5.54
CA TYR A 74 6.93 -2.54 4.15
C TYR A 74 8.20 -2.79 3.33
N VAL A 75 8.05 -3.64 2.31
CA VAL A 75 9.04 -3.88 1.27
C VAL A 75 8.35 -3.68 -0.07
N TRP A 76 8.74 -2.66 -0.83
CA TRP A 76 8.13 -2.32 -2.12
C TRP A 76 9.14 -2.51 -3.24
N ALA A 77 8.69 -3.10 -4.35
CA ALA A 77 9.44 -3.20 -5.59
C ALA A 77 8.95 -2.13 -6.56
N LEU A 78 9.82 -1.18 -6.89
CA LEU A 78 9.57 -0.10 -7.84
C LEU A 78 10.25 -0.45 -9.17
N CYS A 79 9.46 -0.58 -10.23
CA CYS A 79 9.97 -0.82 -11.59
C CYS A 79 9.85 0.47 -12.39
N ARG A 80 10.95 0.93 -12.99
CA ARG A 80 10.92 2.11 -13.87
C ARG A 80 10.59 1.68 -15.30
N ASP A 81 9.61 2.36 -15.90
CA ASP A 81 9.37 2.25 -17.34
C ASP A 81 10.54 2.87 -18.11
N GLN A 82 11.14 2.10 -19.02
CA GLN A 82 12.30 2.53 -19.79
C GLN A 82 11.92 3.43 -20.98
N ASP A 83 10.66 3.37 -21.41
CA ASP A 83 10.14 4.19 -22.50
C ASP A 83 9.67 5.58 -22.01
N GLU A 84 9.60 5.78 -20.69
CA GLU A 84 9.24 7.05 -20.05
C GLU A 84 10.44 8.02 -20.00
N LEU A 85 10.34 9.07 -20.81
CA LEU A 85 11.40 10.07 -21.00
C LEU A 85 11.52 11.04 -19.82
N ASN A 86 10.44 11.30 -19.08
CA ASN A 86 10.50 12.19 -17.93
C ASN A 86 11.14 11.47 -16.73
N PRO A 87 12.32 11.90 -16.25
CA PRO A 87 12.95 11.28 -15.08
C PRO A 87 12.18 11.48 -13.78
N TYR A 88 11.19 12.39 -13.76
CA TYR A 88 10.27 12.62 -12.64
C TYR A 88 8.91 11.94 -12.81
N ALA A 89 8.66 11.27 -13.94
CA ALA A 89 7.47 10.44 -14.08
C ALA A 89 7.75 9.11 -13.35
N ALA A 90 7.00 8.90 -12.28
CA ALA A 90 7.02 7.71 -11.45
C ALA A 90 5.59 7.26 -11.17
#